data_AF-A0A535PJX3-F1
#
_entry.id   AF-A0A535PJX3-F1
#
_cell.length_a   1.000
_cell.length_b   1.000
_cell.length_c   1.000
_cell.angle_alpha   90.00
_cell.angle_beta   90.00
_cell.angle_gamma   90.00
#
_symmetry.space_group_name_H-M   'P 1'
#
loop_
_entity.id
_entity.type
_entity.pdbx_description
1 polymer ?
#
loop_
_entity_poly.entity_id
_entity_poly.type
_entity_poly.pdbx_seq_one_letter_code
_entity_poly.pdbx_strand_id
1 'polypeptide(L)'
;MIREPAHVTPIGEAPRPARYAWALGLAAVIAIAALGAWNASLRSDLDAAAAYRQHVETALAAAVRPGSHTAILSSKDNPNVGGLAVVGTDGSVTLVMRGLAPTTSSKVYEAWVIAGQNAPVPIGSFTVGGDGTGYLTTGGTPAAAGVTVA
;
A
#
# COMPACT_ATOMS: atom_id res chain seq x y z
N MET A 1 -51.60 -48.14 61.68
CA MET A 1 -50.27 -47.48 61.73
C MET A 1 -49.34 -48.29 60.84
N ILE A 2 -49.29 -47.97 59.55
CA ILE A 2 -48.48 -48.68 58.53
C ILE A 2 -47.43 -47.66 58.07
N ARG A 3 -46.14 -47.98 58.22
CA ARG A 3 -45.04 -47.15 57.73
C ARG A 3 -44.63 -47.67 56.35
N GLU A 4 -44.83 -46.86 55.32
CA GLU A 4 -44.28 -47.07 53.98
C GLU A 4 -42.74 -47.15 54.02
N PRO A 5 -42.11 -48.16 53.39
CA PRO A 5 -40.68 -48.14 53.16
C PRO A 5 -40.35 -47.17 52.00
N ALA A 6 -39.33 -46.35 52.24
CA ALA A 6 -38.97 -45.17 51.47
C ALA A 6 -38.72 -45.44 49.97
N HIS A 7 -39.27 -44.56 49.14
CA HIS A 7 -38.96 -44.43 47.72
C HIS A 7 -37.54 -43.84 47.58
N VAL A 8 -36.62 -44.63 47.01
CA VAL A 8 -35.30 -44.14 46.60
C VAL A 8 -35.45 -43.44 45.25
N THR A 9 -35.28 -42.12 45.24
CA THR A 9 -35.16 -41.33 44.01
C THR A 9 -33.76 -41.56 43.44
N PRO A 10 -33.59 -42.01 42.19
CA PRO A 10 -32.28 -41.98 41.57
C PRO A 10 -31.81 -40.52 41.47
N ILE A 11 -30.61 -40.25 41.97
CA ILE A 11 -29.93 -38.97 41.80
C ILE A 11 -29.65 -38.84 40.31
N GLY A 12 -30.26 -37.84 39.66
CA GLY A 12 -30.11 -37.60 38.22
C GLY A 12 -28.64 -37.47 37.84
N GLU A 13 -28.25 -38.18 36.78
CA GLU A 13 -26.92 -38.05 36.19
C GLU A 13 -26.68 -36.60 35.78
N ALA A 14 -25.64 -35.98 36.34
CA ALA A 14 -25.21 -34.65 35.92
C ALA A 14 -24.91 -34.70 34.40
N PRO A 15 -25.44 -33.75 33.59
CA PRO A 15 -25.15 -33.72 32.17
C PRO A 15 -23.64 -33.53 31.99
N ARG A 16 -22.98 -34.54 31.42
CA ARG A 16 -21.55 -34.50 31.11
C ARG A 16 -21.30 -33.24 30.27
N PRO A 17 -20.46 -32.28 30.72
CA PRO A 17 -20.24 -31.06 29.96
C PRO A 17 -19.72 -31.45 28.58
N ALA A 18 -20.51 -31.04 27.58
CA ALA A 18 -20.35 -31.43 26.20
C ALA A 18 -18.95 -31.05 25.73
N ARG A 19 -18.11 -32.08 25.53
CA ARG A 19 -16.79 -31.99 24.90
C ARG A 19 -16.86 -31.49 23.45
N TYR A 20 -18.01 -31.02 22.99
CA TYR A 20 -18.24 -30.41 21.69
C TYR A 20 -18.65 -28.94 21.82
N ALA A 21 -19.05 -28.47 23.00
CA ALA A 21 -19.41 -27.08 23.25
C ALA A 21 -18.18 -26.15 23.16
N TRP A 22 -17.01 -26.61 23.60
CA TRP A 22 -15.75 -25.85 23.43
C TRP A 22 -15.36 -25.72 21.96
N ALA A 23 -15.57 -26.78 21.16
CA ALA A 23 -15.30 -26.77 19.73
C ALA A 23 -16.25 -25.82 18.97
N LEU A 24 -17.53 -25.81 19.34
CA LEU A 24 -18.53 -24.87 18.80
C LEU A 24 -18.21 -23.41 19.15
N GLY A 25 -17.77 -23.14 20.38
CA GLY A 25 -17.32 -21.81 20.79
C GLY A 25 -16.12 -21.33 19.97
N LEU A 26 -15.13 -22.20 19.76
CA LEU A 26 -13.96 -21.89 18.95
C LEU A 26 -14.33 -21.62 17.49
N ALA A 27 -15.22 -22.43 16.92
CA ALA A 27 -15.71 -22.25 15.55
C ALA A 27 -16.44 -20.91 15.37
N ALA A 28 -17.26 -20.50 16.34
CA ALA A 28 -17.95 -19.22 16.30
C ALA A 28 -16.98 -18.02 16.35
N VAL A 29 -15.95 -18.08 17.19
CA VAL A 29 -14.92 -17.03 17.27
C VAL A 29 -14.14 -16.92 15.96
N ILE A 30 -13.76 -18.05 15.35
CA ILE A 30 -13.07 -18.08 14.06
C ILE A 30 -13.96 -17.49 12.95
N ALA A 31 -15.25 -17.85 12.91
CA ALA A 31 -16.19 -17.32 11.93
C ALA A 31 -16.38 -15.80 12.06
N ILE A 32 -16.51 -15.27 13.29
CA ILE A 32 -16.62 -13.84 13.54
C ILE A 32 -15.32 -13.11 13.15
N ALA A 33 -14.16 -13.68 13.49
CA ALA A 33 -12.87 -13.11 13.10
C ALA A 33 -12.68 -13.08 11.57
N ALA A 34 -13.07 -14.15 10.87
CA ALA A 34 -13.03 -14.22 9.42
C ALA A 34 -13.96 -13.19 8.76
N LEU A 35 -15.17 -13.01 9.29
CA LEU A 35 -16.11 -11.98 8.84
C LEU A 35 -15.58 -10.57 9.12
N GLY A 36 -14.96 -10.35 10.28
CA GLY A 36 -14.30 -9.08 10.62
C GLY A 36 -13.16 -8.76 9.68
N ALA A 37 -12.31 -9.74 9.37
CA ALA A 37 -11.20 -9.61 8.43
C ALA A 37 -11.68 -9.33 6.99
N TRP A 38 -12.71 -10.05 6.54
CA TRP A 38 -13.32 -9.84 5.22
C TRP A 38 -13.95 -8.45 5.08
N ASN A 39 -14.67 -8.00 6.12
CA ASN A 39 -15.30 -6.68 6.13
C ASN A 39 -14.25 -5.54 6.21
N ALA A 40 -13.12 -5.79 6.87
CA ALA A 40 -11.98 -4.87 6.84
C ALA A 40 -11.34 -4.80 5.45
N SER A 41 -11.22 -5.93 4.74
CA SER A 41 -10.68 -5.94 3.37
C SER A 41 -11.59 -5.18 2.40
N LEU A 42 -12.91 -5.36 2.47
CA LEU A 42 -13.86 -4.62 1.62
C LEU A 42 -13.77 -3.10 1.81
N ARG A 43 -13.54 -2.66 3.05
CA ARG A 43 -13.36 -1.23 3.37
C ARG A 43 -12.02 -0.72 2.84
N SER A 44 -10.97 -1.53 2.97
CA SER A 44 -9.66 -1.23 2.37
C SER A 44 -9.72 -1.11 0.84
N ASP A 45 -10.51 -1.95 0.16
CA ASP A 45 -10.66 -1.90 -1.30
C ASP A 45 -11.39 -0.63 -1.76
N LEU A 46 -12.39 -0.18 -0.99
CA LEU A 46 -13.09 1.08 -1.24
C LEU A 46 -12.21 2.30 -0.99
N ASP A 47 -11.46 2.31 0.11
CA ASP A 47 -10.50 3.38 0.41
C ASP A 47 -9.40 3.45 -0.67
N ALA A 48 -8.92 2.30 -1.14
CA ALA A 48 -7.95 2.21 -2.23
C ALA A 48 -8.50 2.75 -3.54
N ALA A 49 -9.75 2.42 -3.89
CA ALA A 49 -10.41 2.93 -5.09
C ALA A 49 -10.67 4.45 -5.03
N ALA A 50 -11.00 4.98 -3.85
CA ALA A 50 -11.19 6.42 -3.63
C ALA A 50 -9.86 7.17 -3.74
N ALA A 51 -8.80 6.67 -3.09
CA ALA A 51 -7.46 7.25 -3.18
C ALA A 51 -6.92 7.25 -4.61
N TYR A 52 -7.17 6.18 -5.37
CA TYR A 52 -6.78 6.08 -6.78
C TYR A 52 -7.43 7.18 -7.64
N ARG A 53 -8.74 7.40 -7.51
CA ARG A 53 -9.44 8.47 -8.24
C ARG A 53 -8.88 9.85 -7.90
N GLN A 54 -8.64 10.11 -6.62
CA GLN A 54 -8.10 11.39 -6.17
C GLN A 54 -6.70 11.67 -6.71
N HIS A 55 -5.85 10.64 -6.84
CA HIS A 55 -4.53 10.77 -7.45
C HIS A 55 -4.59 10.99 -8.97
N VAL A 56 -5.51 10.32 -9.67
CA VAL A 56 -5.73 10.55 -11.11
C VAL A 56 -6.20 11.98 -11.37
N GLU A 57 -7.14 12.50 -10.58
CA GLU A 57 -7.62 13.89 -10.70
C GLU A 57 -6.49 14.91 -10.44
N THR A 58 -5.66 14.65 -9.43
CA THR A 58 -4.50 15.51 -9.11
C THR A 58 -3.47 15.52 -10.24
N ALA A 59 -3.18 14.35 -10.83
CA ALA A 59 -2.26 14.23 -11.96
C ALA A 59 -2.80 14.92 -13.22
N LEU A 60 -4.10 14.80 -13.49
CA LEU A 60 -4.74 15.46 -14.62
C LEU A 60 -4.75 16.98 -14.44
N ALA A 61 -5.01 17.47 -13.22
CA ALA A 61 -4.96 18.89 -12.89
C ALA A 61 -3.55 19.49 -13.04
N ALA A 62 -2.50 18.70 -12.75
CA ALA A 62 -1.12 19.10 -12.98
C ALA A 62 -0.74 19.07 -14.47
N ALA A 63 -1.19 18.07 -15.22
CA ALA A 63 -0.88 17.89 -16.65
C ALA A 63 -1.48 18.98 -17.55
N VAL A 64 -2.62 19.56 -17.17
CA VAL A 64 -3.27 20.64 -17.92
C VAL A 64 -2.58 22.00 -17.67
N ARG A 65 -1.58 22.08 -16.78
CA ARG A 65 -0.83 23.33 -16.54
C ARG A 65 0.13 23.63 -17.72
N PRO A 66 -0.05 24.77 -18.41
CA PRO A 66 0.84 25.19 -19.47
C PRO A 66 2.24 25.52 -18.91
N GLY A 67 3.29 25.02 -19.57
CA GLY A 67 4.70 25.28 -19.21
C GLY A 67 5.45 24.13 -18.53
N SER A 68 4.82 22.96 -18.39
CA SER A 68 5.45 21.76 -17.81
C SER A 68 6.46 21.10 -18.77
N HIS A 69 7.64 20.73 -18.27
CA HIS A 69 8.66 20.03 -19.04
C HIS A 69 8.65 18.53 -18.74
N THR A 70 8.56 17.70 -19.79
CA THR A 70 8.58 16.23 -19.66
C THR A 70 9.88 15.66 -20.22
N ALA A 71 10.53 14.79 -19.46
CA ALA A 71 11.72 14.05 -19.86
C ALA A 71 11.46 12.54 -19.79
N ILE A 72 11.90 11.82 -20.82
CA ILE A 72 11.89 10.36 -20.83
C ILE A 72 13.19 9.88 -20.20
N LEU A 73 13.05 8.97 -19.23
CA LEU A 73 14.16 8.34 -18.56
C LEU A 73 14.35 6.93 -19.10
N SER A 74 15.58 6.56 -19.33
CA SER A 74 15.94 5.23 -19.83
C SER A 74 17.29 4.86 -19.23
N SER A 75 17.42 3.63 -18.74
CA SER A 75 18.70 3.14 -18.27
C SER A 75 19.60 2.80 -19.45
N LYS A 76 20.88 3.18 -19.34
CA LYS A 76 21.91 2.81 -20.31
C LYS A 76 22.23 1.31 -20.27
N ASP A 77 22.09 0.70 -19.10
CA ASP A 77 22.54 -0.67 -18.82
C ASP A 77 21.41 -1.69 -18.92
N ASN A 78 20.15 -1.24 -18.74
CA ASN A 78 18.98 -2.12 -18.83
C ASN A 78 17.84 -1.45 -19.61
N PRO A 79 17.56 -1.87 -20.86
CA PRO A 79 16.51 -1.26 -21.67
C PRO A 79 15.10 -1.47 -21.12
N ASN A 80 14.92 -2.39 -20.17
CA ASN A 80 13.64 -2.60 -19.49
C ASN A 80 13.39 -1.61 -18.34
N VAL A 81 14.41 -0.85 -17.95
CA VAL A 81 14.32 0.20 -16.93
C VAL A 81 14.14 1.55 -17.62
N GLY A 82 13.04 2.22 -17.30
CA GLY A 82 12.76 3.55 -17.84
C GLY A 82 11.69 4.27 -17.04
N GLY A 83 11.34 5.47 -17.47
CA GLY A 83 10.41 6.30 -16.73
C GLY A 83 10.10 7.63 -17.40
N LEU A 84 9.33 8.44 -16.68
CA LEU A 84 8.97 9.79 -17.05
C LEU A 84 9.25 10.70 -15.86
N ALA A 85 9.93 11.81 -16.12
CA ALA A 85 10.03 12.92 -15.20
C ALA A 85 9.24 14.10 -15.76
N VAL A 86 8.36 14.68 -14.95
CA VAL A 86 7.63 15.90 -15.27
C VAL A 86 8.05 16.96 -14.27
N VAL A 87 8.47 18.11 -14.79
CA VAL A 87 8.72 19.28 -13.96
C VAL A 87 7.64 20.32 -14.22
N GLY A 88 6.89 20.66 -13.18
CA GLY A 88 5.91 21.73 -13.19
C GLY A 88 6.58 23.11 -13.16
N THR A 89 5.85 24.13 -13.62
CA THR A 89 6.29 25.53 -13.59
C THR A 89 6.49 26.09 -12.18
N ASP A 90 5.92 25.43 -11.18
CA ASP A 90 6.09 25.71 -9.76
C ASP A 90 7.34 25.05 -9.15
N GLY A 91 8.15 24.37 -9.98
CA GLY A 91 9.32 23.63 -9.53
C GLY A 91 8.97 22.31 -8.82
N SER A 92 7.74 21.81 -8.98
CA SER A 92 7.40 20.46 -8.58
C SER A 92 7.98 19.45 -9.55
N VAL A 93 8.58 18.37 -9.03
CA VAL A 93 9.11 17.28 -9.85
C VAL A 93 8.31 16.03 -9.54
N THR A 94 7.71 15.45 -10.57
CA THR A 94 7.03 14.16 -10.53
C THR A 94 7.82 13.15 -11.34
N LEU A 95 8.21 12.06 -10.71
CA LEU A 95 8.97 10.97 -11.32
C LEU A 95 8.14 9.69 -11.28
N VAL A 96 8.10 8.98 -12.40
CA VAL A 96 7.51 7.65 -12.51
C VAL A 96 8.51 6.73 -13.18
N MET A 97 8.93 5.69 -12.49
CA MET A 97 9.91 4.71 -12.97
C MET A 97 9.27 3.33 -13.07
N ARG A 98 9.72 2.52 -14.04
CA ARG A 98 9.30 1.13 -14.26
C ARG A 98 10.52 0.24 -14.53
N GLY A 99 10.37 -1.04 -14.20
CA GLY A 99 11.38 -2.08 -14.45
C GLY A 99 12.50 -2.09 -13.41
N LEU A 100 12.36 -1.29 -12.35
CA LEU A 100 13.30 -1.28 -11.24
C LEU A 100 13.12 -2.52 -10.37
N ALA A 101 14.19 -2.93 -9.69
CA ALA A 101 14.11 -4.02 -8.74
C ALA A 101 13.26 -3.60 -7.52
N PRO A 102 12.35 -4.45 -7.02
CA PRO A 102 11.57 -4.13 -5.83
C PRO A 102 12.47 -3.79 -4.64
N THR A 103 12.11 -2.74 -3.91
CA THR A 103 12.85 -2.34 -2.70
C THR A 103 12.52 -3.25 -1.53
N THR A 104 13.55 -3.69 -0.80
CA THR A 104 13.40 -4.33 0.52
C THR A 104 13.31 -3.26 1.60
N SER A 105 12.86 -3.60 2.81
CA SER A 105 12.64 -2.65 3.92
C SER A 105 13.83 -1.75 4.31
N SER A 106 15.06 -2.11 3.92
CA SER A 106 16.29 -1.35 4.17
C SER A 106 16.83 -0.58 2.96
N LYS A 107 16.18 -0.64 1.79
CA LYS A 107 16.67 -0.04 0.55
C LYS A 107 15.65 0.91 -0.03
N VAL A 108 16.12 2.06 -0.49
CA VAL A 108 15.32 3.03 -1.24
C VAL A 108 16.08 3.42 -2.50
N TYR A 109 15.35 3.87 -3.52
CA TYR A 109 15.95 4.57 -4.64
C TYR A 109 16.00 6.05 -4.33
N GLU A 110 17.04 6.73 -4.81
CA GLU A 110 17.20 8.17 -4.67
C GLU A 110 17.23 8.79 -6.06
N ALA A 111 16.44 9.84 -6.26
CA ALA A 111 16.36 10.59 -7.50
C ALA A 111 17.22 11.84 -7.38
N TRP A 112 17.92 12.15 -8.48
CA TRP A 112 18.88 13.24 -8.53
C TRP A 112 18.60 14.17 -9.71
N VAL A 113 18.92 15.44 -9.50
CA VAL A 113 18.90 16.47 -10.53
C VAL A 113 20.32 16.97 -10.76
N ILE A 114 20.71 17.02 -12.03
CA ILE A 114 22.03 17.47 -12.49
C ILE A 114 21.83 18.65 -13.43
N ALA A 115 22.17 19.86 -12.99
CA ALA A 115 22.13 21.06 -13.83
C ALA A 115 23.50 21.26 -14.51
N GLY A 116 23.61 20.92 -15.80
CA GLY A 116 24.87 21.03 -16.55
C GLY A 116 25.99 20.17 -15.96
N GLN A 117 27.09 20.80 -15.55
CA GLN A 117 28.28 20.14 -14.98
C GLN A 117 28.33 20.21 -13.46
N ASN A 118 27.26 20.69 -12.81
CA ASN A 118 27.20 20.80 -11.36
C ASN A 118 27.05 19.44 -10.68
N ALA A 119 27.40 19.39 -9.39
CA ALA A 119 27.21 18.19 -8.58
C ALA A 119 25.72 17.77 -8.55
N PRO A 120 25.42 16.46 -8.63
CA PRO A 120 24.05 15.96 -8.50
C PRO A 120 23.44 16.40 -7.17
N VAL A 121 22.22 16.95 -7.24
CA VAL A 121 21.45 17.34 -6.06
C VAL A 121 20.34 16.31 -5.85
N PRO A 122 20.24 15.69 -4.65
CA PRO A 122 19.19 14.74 -4.38
C PRO A 122 17.87 15.50 -4.27
N ILE A 123 16.87 15.06 -5.02
CA ILE A 123 15.53 15.66 -5.01
C ILE A 123 14.55 14.88 -4.14
N GLY A 124 14.84 13.62 -3.84
CA GLY A 124 14.06 12.79 -2.94
C GLY A 124 14.33 11.30 -3.14
N SER A 125 13.74 10.48 -2.28
CA SER A 125 13.84 9.03 -2.35
C SER A 125 12.46 8.38 -2.45
N PHE A 126 12.41 7.22 -3.09
CA PHE A 126 11.19 6.45 -3.29
C PHE A 126 11.44 4.94 -3.19
N THR A 127 10.38 4.22 -2.86
CA THR A 127 10.34 2.76 -2.87
C THR A 127 9.77 2.24 -4.18
N VAL A 128 10.17 1.02 -4.55
CA VAL A 128 9.71 0.34 -5.75
C VAL A 128 8.90 -0.88 -5.33
N GLY A 129 7.67 -0.97 -5.83
CA GLY A 129 6.76 -2.06 -5.57
C GLY A 129 7.19 -3.39 -6.20
N GLY A 130 6.49 -4.47 -5.86
CA GLY A 130 6.75 -5.81 -6.43
C GLY A 130 6.51 -5.91 -7.94
N ASP A 131 5.82 -4.93 -8.52
CA ASP A 131 5.58 -4.74 -9.95
C ASP A 131 6.73 -4.01 -10.67
N GLY A 132 7.76 -3.60 -9.93
CA GLY A 132 8.92 -2.87 -10.45
C GLY A 132 8.64 -1.41 -10.77
N THR A 133 7.54 -0.85 -10.24
CA THR A 133 7.17 0.56 -10.43
C THR A 133 7.51 1.38 -9.18
N GLY A 134 8.02 2.60 -9.38
CA GLY A 134 8.32 3.54 -8.31
C GLY A 134 7.87 4.95 -8.67
N TYR A 135 7.46 5.71 -7.66
CA TYR A 135 6.90 7.05 -7.82
C TYR A 135 7.53 8.01 -6.83
N LEU A 136 7.85 9.21 -7.30
CA LEU A 136 8.31 10.30 -6.45
C LEU A 136 7.58 11.58 -6.85
N THR A 137 7.11 12.34 -5.88
CA THR A 137 6.58 13.69 -6.10
C THR A 137 7.18 14.60 -5.06
N THR A 138 7.92 15.60 -5.49
CA THR A 138 8.59 16.55 -4.59
C THR A 138 8.27 17.97 -5.03
N GLY A 139 8.15 18.86 -4.04
CA GLY A 139 8.01 20.30 -4.28
C GLY A 139 9.35 20.98 -4.05
N GLY A 140 9.77 21.84 -4.97
CA GLY A 140 10.75 22.88 -4.65
C GLY A 140 12.15 22.76 -5.23
N THR A 141 12.32 22.27 -6.46
CA THR A 141 13.56 22.51 -7.22
C THR A 141 13.28 23.40 -8.44
N PRO A 142 13.96 24.55 -8.59
CA PRO A 142 13.86 25.32 -9.83
C PRO A 142 14.47 24.47 -10.95
N ALA A 143 13.63 23.89 -11.80
CA ALA A 143 14.10 23.39 -13.08
C ALA A 143 14.46 24.57 -13.97
N ALA A 144 15.73 24.94 -13.94
CA ALA A 144 16.31 25.78 -14.97
C ALA A 144 16.51 24.96 -16.26
N ALA A 145 16.47 25.61 -17.41
CA ALA A 145 16.82 24.98 -18.68
C ALA A 145 18.22 24.33 -18.61
N GLY A 146 18.37 23.09 -19.10
CA GLY A 146 19.64 22.34 -19.06
C GLY A 146 19.79 21.36 -17.90
N VAL A 147 18.70 21.04 -17.20
CA VAL A 147 18.67 20.02 -16.14
C VAL A 147 18.47 18.61 -16.71
N THR A 148 19.33 17.68 -16.27
CA THR A 148 19.20 16.24 -16.46
C THR A 148 18.68 15.60 -15.17
N VAL A 149 17.67 14.73 -15.28
CA VAL A 149 17.12 13.97 -14.14
C VAL A 149 17.63 12.53 -14.26
N ALA A 150 18.06 11.95 -13.13
CA ALA A 150 18.62 10.60 -13.05
C ALA A 150 18.08 9.83 -11.84
#